data_AF-A0AAP8T1W2-F1
#
_entry.id   AF-A0AAP8T1W2-F1
#
_cell.length_a   1.000
_cell.length_b   1.000
_cell.length_c   1.000
_cell.angle_alpha   90.00
_cell.angle_beta   90.00
_cell.angle_gamma   90.00
#
_symmetry.space_group_name_H-M   'P 1'
#
loop_
_entity.id
_entity.type
_entity.pdbx_description
1 polymer ?
#
loop_
_entity_poly.entity_id
_entity_poly.type
_entity_poly.pdbx_seq_one_letter_code
_entity_poly.pdbx_strand_id
1 'polypeptide(L)'
;LELYPKGMAGFKRFTELMDSEPDIEDVPDAIEVSSLKGDIRFQHVTFGYENKRTILNDMSFSIEAGKTVAFVGPSGAGKTTI
;
A
#
# COMPACT_ATOMS: atom_id res chain seq x y z
N LEU A 1 26.54 -35.72 1.95
CA LEU A 1 26.57 -35.03 3.26
C LEU A 1 26.18 -33.54 3.14
N GLU A 2 26.50 -32.82 2.05
CA GLU A 2 26.07 -31.42 1.83
C GLU A 2 24.56 -31.20 1.55
N LEU A 3 23.82 -32.26 1.17
CA LEU A 3 22.40 -32.14 0.82
C LEU A 3 21.52 -31.73 2.02
N TYR A 4 21.89 -32.19 3.22
CA TYR A 4 21.10 -31.97 4.44
C TYR A 4 21.15 -30.52 4.95
N PRO A 5 22.33 -29.88 5.10
CA PRO A 5 22.40 -28.46 5.47
C PRO A 5 21.72 -27.52 4.44
N LYS A 6 21.86 -27.81 3.14
CA LYS A 6 21.20 -27.05 2.08
C LYS A 6 19.68 -27.19 2.12
N GLY A 7 19.18 -28.40 2.35
CA GLY A 7 17.76 -28.67 2.55
C GLY A 7 17.17 -27.92 3.74
N MET A 8 17.86 -27.95 4.89
CA MET A 8 17.44 -27.23 6.10
C MET A 8 17.42 -25.71 5.91
N ALA A 9 18.41 -25.14 5.22
CA ALA A 9 18.42 -23.71 4.92
C ALA A 9 17.27 -23.28 4.01
N GLY A 10 16.92 -24.11 3.01
CA GLY A 10 15.76 -23.88 2.16
C GLY A 10 14.44 -23.95 2.94
N PHE A 11 14.31 -24.97 3.79
CA PHE A 11 13.11 -25.14 4.63
C PHE A 11 12.92 -23.98 5.61
N LYS A 12 14.01 -23.45 6.20
CA LYS A 12 13.95 -22.28 7.08
C LYS A 12 13.41 -21.03 6.37
N ARG A 13 13.84 -20.77 5.13
CA ARG A 13 13.32 -19.63 4.35
C ARG A 13 11.86 -19.81 3.96
N PHE A 14 11.47 -21.05 3.68
CA PHE A 14 10.07 -21.37 3.40
C PHE A 14 9.20 -21.10 4.64
N THR A 15 9.61 -21.56 5.82
CA THR A 15 8.89 -21.26 7.07
C THR A 15 8.85 -19.75 7.34
N GLU A 16 9.97 -19.03 7.15
CA GLU A 16 10.01 -17.57 7.31
C GLU A 16 9.01 -16.84 6.39
N LEU A 17 8.83 -17.32 5.16
CA LEU A 17 7.84 -16.76 4.23
C LEU A 17 6.40 -17.12 4.61
N MET A 18 6.16 -18.35 5.08
CA MET A 18 4.84 -18.78 5.52
C MET A 18 4.38 -18.05 6.79
N ASP A 19 5.34 -17.67 7.64
CA ASP A 19 5.10 -16.94 8.89
C ASP A 19 5.04 -15.41 8.69
N SER A 20 5.22 -14.90 7.47
CA SER A 20 5.15 -13.46 7.22
C SER A 20 3.72 -12.96 7.34
N GLU A 21 3.50 -11.96 8.19
CA GLU A 21 2.22 -11.27 8.31
C GLU A 21 2.00 -10.32 7.11
N PRO A 22 0.77 -10.19 6.59
CA PRO A 22 0.44 -9.23 5.55
C PRO A 22 0.60 -7.78 6.06
N ASP A 23 1.17 -6.91 5.22
CA ASP A 23 1.29 -5.48 5.54
C ASP A 23 -0.08 -4.76 5.60
N ILE A 24 -1.10 -5.31 4.96
CA ILE A 24 -2.46 -4.76 4.88
C ILE A 24 -3.45 -5.89 5.16
N GLU A 25 -4.25 -5.70 6.20
CA GLU A 25 -5.28 -6.64 6.63
C GLU A 25 -6.64 -5.96 6.71
N ASP A 26 -7.69 -6.75 6.44
CA ASP A 26 -9.04 -6.31 6.69
C ASP A 26 -9.29 -6.18 8.20
N VAL A 27 -10.06 -5.16 8.58
CA VAL A 27 -10.53 -5.06 9.97
C VAL A 27 -11.55 -6.17 10.27
N PRO A 28 -11.72 -6.60 11.53
CA PRO A 28 -12.59 -7.74 11.87
C PRO A 28 -14.05 -7.61 11.39
N ASP A 29 -14.58 -6.40 11.33
CA ASP A 29 -15.93 -6.08 10.88
C ASP A 29 -15.95 -5.45 9.48
N ALA A 30 -14.94 -5.74 8.66
CA ALA A 30 -14.88 -5.25 7.28
C ALA A 30 -16.13 -5.69 6.51
N ILE A 31 -16.71 -4.77 5.76
CA ILE A 31 -17.89 -5.02 4.93
C ILE A 31 -17.48 -5.16 3.48
N GLU A 32 -18.16 -6.03 2.75
CA GLU A 32 -17.97 -6.15 1.32
C GLU A 32 -18.60 -4.94 0.59
N VAL A 33 -17.81 -4.30 -0.28
CA VAL A 33 -18.27 -3.16 -1.07
C VAL A 33 -18.97 -3.66 -2.33
N SER A 34 -20.29 -3.58 -2.36
CA SER A 34 -21.10 -4.06 -3.50
C SER A 34 -21.15 -3.09 -4.68
N SER A 35 -21.20 -1.78 -4.41
CA SER A 35 -21.23 -0.73 -5.45
C SER A 35 -20.72 0.61 -4.91
N LEU A 36 -20.13 1.43 -5.80
CA LEU A 36 -19.58 2.75 -5.48
C LEU A 36 -20.11 3.80 -6.45
N LYS A 37 -20.32 5.03 -5.97
CA LYS A 37 -20.72 6.17 -6.81
C LYS A 37 -19.58 6.71 -7.66
N GLY A 38 -18.33 6.49 -7.26
CA GLY A 38 -17.14 6.99 -7.95
C GLY A 38 -16.63 8.35 -7.44
N ASP A 39 -17.23 8.92 -6.39
CA ASP A 39 -16.65 10.07 -5.70
C ASP A 39 -15.37 9.63 -4.95
N ILE A 40 -14.27 10.35 -5.16
CA ILE A 40 -12.98 10.06 -4.52
C ILE A 40 -12.68 11.17 -3.51
N ARG A 41 -12.31 10.81 -2.29
CA ARG A 41 -11.93 11.76 -1.26
C ARG A 41 -10.64 11.33 -0.55
N PHE A 42 -9.65 12.21 -0.57
CA PHE A 42 -8.48 12.15 0.28
C PHE A 42 -8.72 13.06 1.49
N GLN A 43 -8.54 12.55 2.71
CA GLN A 43 -8.75 13.28 3.96
C GLN A 43 -7.52 13.16 4.84
N HIS A 44 -6.80 14.27 5.03
CA HIS A 44 -5.62 14.36 5.90
C HIS A 44 -4.57 13.27 5.65
N VAL A 45 -4.36 12.92 4.37
CA VAL A 45 -3.49 11.80 4.00
C VAL A 45 -2.03 12.19 4.15
N THR A 46 -1.32 11.42 4.99
CA THR A 46 0.15 11.50 5.14
C THR A 46 0.74 10.13 4.81
N PHE A 47 1.69 10.07 3.88
CA PHE A 47 2.21 8.80 3.35
C PHE A 47 3.69 8.88 2.97
N GLY A 48 4.42 7.76 3.14
CA GLY A 48 5.75 7.50 2.60
C GLY A 48 6.05 5.99 2.57
N TYR A 49 6.88 5.51 1.63
CA TYR A 49 7.13 4.06 1.44
C TYR A 49 8.05 3.43 2.49
N GLU A 50 9.05 4.17 2.96
CA GLU A 50 9.94 3.73 4.04
C GLU A 50 10.04 4.87 5.06
N ASN A 51 10.55 4.57 6.26
CA ASN A 51 10.86 5.53 7.35
C ASN A 51 11.85 6.66 6.97
N LYS A 52 12.17 6.82 5.68
CA LYS A 52 13.21 7.72 5.19
C LYS A 52 12.66 9.05 4.67
N ARG A 53 11.38 9.13 4.26
CA ARG A 53 10.79 10.40 3.76
C ARG A 53 9.26 10.37 3.60
N THR A 54 8.59 11.39 4.13
CA THR A 54 7.19 11.72 3.83
C THR A 54 7.05 12.24 2.40
N ILE A 55 6.17 11.62 1.60
CA ILE A 55 5.88 11.96 0.19
C ILE A 55 4.61 12.79 0.10
N LEU A 56 3.55 12.37 0.78
CA LEU A 56 2.31 13.14 0.95
C LEU A 56 2.26 13.64 2.38
N ASN A 57 1.98 14.92 2.58
CA ASN A 57 1.91 15.54 3.90
C ASN A 57 0.58 16.29 4.04
N ASP A 58 -0.30 15.79 4.92
CA ASP A 58 -1.63 16.34 5.22
C ASP A 58 -2.45 16.70 3.96
N MET A 59 -2.46 15.82 2.97
CA MET A 59 -3.13 16.09 1.69
C MET A 59 -4.62 15.80 1.78
N SER A 60 -5.45 16.78 1.39
CA SER A 60 -6.90 16.65 1.31
C SER A 60 -7.44 17.19 0.00
N PHE A 61 -8.23 16.39 -0.71
CA PHE A 61 -8.96 16.81 -1.91
C PHE A 61 -10.18 15.92 -2.16
N SER A 62 -11.09 16.39 -3.03
CA SER A 62 -12.27 15.64 -3.45
C SER A 62 -12.41 15.70 -4.97
N ILE A 63 -12.79 14.58 -5.57
CA ILE A 63 -13.08 14.45 -7.00
C ILE A 63 -14.48 13.87 -7.12
N GLU A 64 -15.38 14.62 -7.75
CA GLU A 64 -16.74 14.14 -8.02
C GLU A 64 -16.72 13.05 -9.09
N ALA A 65 -17.67 12.12 -8.99
CA ALA A 65 -17.85 11.08 -9.99
C ALA A 65 -17.98 11.66 -11.42
N GLY A 66 -17.28 11.05 -12.37
CA GLY A 66 -17.30 11.45 -13.78
C GLY A 66 -16.42 12.66 -14.14
N LYS A 67 -15.65 13.21 -13.20
CA LYS A 67 -14.68 14.27 -13.49
C LYS A 67 -13.33 13.70 -13.94
N THR A 68 -12.68 14.41 -14.86
CA THR A 68 -11.29 14.16 -15.24
C THR A 68 -10.39 15.18 -14.54
N VAL A 69 -9.36 14.69 -13.85
CA VAL A 69 -8.39 15.52 -13.10
C VAL A 69 -6.97 15.16 -13.55
N ALA A 70 -6.08 16.14 -13.56
CA ALA A 70 -4.66 15.96 -13.85
C ALA A 70 -3.81 16.36 -12.64
N PHE A 71 -2.90 15.48 -12.23
CA PHE A 71 -1.88 15.78 -11.23
C PHE A 71 -0.62 16.31 -11.90
N VAL A 72 -0.26 17.56 -11.62
CA VAL A 72 0.91 18.24 -12.19
C VAL A 72 1.86 18.71 -11.09
N GLY A 73 3.17 18.69 -11.37
CA GLY A 73 4.18 19.11 -10.40
C GLY A 73 5.58 18.59 -10.72
N PRO A 74 6.62 19.09 -10.04
CA PRO A 74 8.01 18.72 -10.28
C PRO A 74 8.29 17.24 -9.98
N SER A 75 9.44 16.73 -10.43
CA SER A 75 9.86 15.36 -10.10
C SER A 75 9.94 15.17 -8.58
N GLY A 76 9.47 14.02 -8.09
CA GLY A 76 9.45 13.71 -6.65
C GLY A 76 8.29 14.33 -5.85
N ALA A 77 7.35 15.03 -6.48
CA ALA A 77 6.19 15.63 -5.79
C ALA A 77 5.08 14.63 -5.37
N GLY A 78 5.31 13.32 -5.44
CA GLY A 78 4.33 12.31 -5.02
C GLY A 78 3.24 11.94 -6.04
N LYS A 79 3.33 12.39 -7.30
CA LYS A 79 2.32 12.14 -8.34
C LYS A 79 2.08 10.66 -8.68
N THR A 80 3.11 9.82 -8.59
CA THR A 80 2.99 8.35 -8.85
C THR A 80 2.48 7.60 -7.62
N THR A 81 2.39 8.28 -6.48
CA THR A 81 1.97 7.70 -5.20
C THR A 81 0.48 7.89 -4.94
N ILE A 82 -0.15 8.86 -5.62
CA ILE A 82 -1.60 9.08 -5.65
C ILE A 82 -2.20 8.25 -6.79
#